data_AF-A0A1I4JQR5-F1
#
_entry.id   AF-A0A1I4JQR5-F1
#
_cell.length_a   1.000
_cell.length_b   1.000
_cell.length_c   1.000
_cell.angle_alpha   90.00
_cell.angle_beta   90.00
_cell.angle_gamma   90.00
#
_symmetry.space_group_name_H-M   'P 1'
#
loop_
_entity.id
_entity.type
_entity.pdbx_description
1 polymer ?
#
loop_
_entity_poly.entity_id
_entity_poly.type
_entity_poly.pdbx_seq_one_letter_code
_entity_poly.pdbx_strand_id
1 'polypeptide(L)'
;MRRESGPNDNKLGVEPLNRLIATLCLGVSMSLPLAARADEASDRVTAATALVNKTLIKNLQTGFNVALEKTVAPMPESRAEAVRKELTDEFEKQRGIMIEGLSKEYAQKFTLAELKHLDEIYADPTYLKFQTMNADPNSAVTAISQNSVTKLLNMLAVAAATDNAPKTGAPPVPPPAAPPAPAPK
;
A
#
# COMPACT_ATOMS: atom_id res chain seq x y z
N MET A 1 -36.09 -43.36 -86.19
CA MET A 1 -37.45 -42.85 -85.98
C MET A 1 -37.64 -42.66 -84.46
N ARG A 2 -38.07 -41.47 -84.01
CA ARG A 2 -38.41 -41.00 -82.62
C ARG A 2 -37.21 -40.60 -81.70
N ARG A 3 -37.01 -39.31 -81.35
CA ARG A 3 -37.70 -38.38 -80.37
C ARG A 3 -37.18 -38.62 -78.92
N GLU A 4 -36.78 -37.68 -78.03
CA GLU A 4 -36.93 -36.21 -77.81
C GLU A 4 -35.82 -35.62 -76.89
N SER A 5 -35.67 -34.29 -76.91
CA SER A 5 -35.39 -33.26 -75.87
C SER A 5 -34.99 -33.67 -74.43
N GLY A 6 -34.13 -32.99 -73.65
CA GLY A 6 -33.57 -31.63 -73.67
C GLY A 6 -32.55 -31.40 -72.52
N PRO A 7 -32.12 -30.15 -72.24
CA PRO A 7 -30.97 -29.81 -71.38
C PRO A 7 -31.36 -29.54 -69.91
N ASN A 8 -30.43 -29.71 -68.97
CA ASN A 8 -30.54 -29.07 -67.66
C ASN A 8 -29.16 -28.73 -67.09
N ASP A 9 -28.85 -27.43 -67.15
CA ASP A 9 -27.91 -26.75 -66.29
C ASP A 9 -28.31 -26.92 -64.82
N ASN A 10 -27.40 -27.40 -63.97
CA ASN A 10 -27.26 -26.89 -62.61
C ASN A 10 -26.09 -27.55 -61.88
N LYS A 11 -25.04 -26.77 -61.58
CA LYS A 11 -24.66 -26.50 -60.19
C LYS A 11 -23.58 -25.43 -60.13
N LEU A 12 -24.07 -24.19 -60.00
CA LEU A 12 -23.34 -23.05 -59.47
C LEU A 12 -22.90 -23.31 -58.03
N GLY A 13 -21.61 -23.09 -57.77
CA GLY A 13 -21.06 -22.31 -56.66
C GLY A 13 -21.49 -22.63 -55.22
N VAL A 14 -20.62 -23.34 -54.47
CA VAL A 14 -20.67 -23.34 -53.00
C VAL A 14 -19.28 -23.21 -52.32
N GLU A 15 -18.19 -23.05 -53.07
CA GLU A 15 -16.84 -23.19 -52.49
C GLU A 15 -16.19 -21.93 -51.85
N PRO A 16 -16.41 -20.68 -52.28
CA PRO A 16 -15.68 -19.54 -51.70
C PRO A 16 -16.30 -19.00 -50.40
N LEU A 17 -17.64 -19.08 -50.24
CA LEU A 17 -18.35 -18.55 -49.08
C LEU A 17 -18.15 -19.42 -47.83
N ASN A 18 -18.19 -20.75 -47.98
CA ASN A 18 -17.91 -21.68 -46.87
C ASN A 18 -16.46 -21.59 -46.39
N ARG A 19 -15.52 -21.32 -47.30
CA ARG A 19 -14.10 -21.14 -46.97
C ARG A 19 -13.85 -19.81 -46.27
N LEU A 20 -14.54 -18.74 -46.66
CA LEU A 20 -14.50 -17.43 -45.99
C LEU A 20 -15.10 -17.48 -44.59
N ILE A 21 -16.26 -18.13 -44.42
CA ILE A 21 -16.93 -18.30 -43.13
C ILE A 21 -16.10 -19.16 -42.18
N ALA A 22 -15.54 -20.28 -42.66
CA ALA A 22 -14.65 -21.12 -41.85
C ALA A 22 -13.41 -20.36 -41.35
N THR A 23 -12.82 -19.52 -42.20
CA THR A 23 -11.67 -18.69 -41.84
C THR A 23 -12.05 -17.60 -40.83
N LEU A 24 -13.25 -17.02 -40.94
CA LEU A 24 -13.78 -16.04 -39.98
C LEU A 24 -14.04 -16.66 -38.60
N CYS A 25 -14.61 -17.88 -38.55
CA CYS A 25 -14.85 -18.61 -37.31
C CYS A 25 -13.55 -19.06 -36.61
N LEU A 26 -12.50 -19.39 -37.38
CA LEU A 26 -11.16 -19.70 -36.86
C LEU A 26 -10.40 -18.44 -36.37
N GLY A 27 -10.61 -17.29 -37.00
CA GLY A 27 -10.01 -16.01 -36.56
C GLY A 27 -10.62 -15.44 -35.28
N VAL A 28 -11.94 -15.61 -35.10
CA VAL A 28 -12.63 -15.20 -33.86
C VAL A 28 -12.26 -16.11 -32.68
N SER A 29 -12.10 -17.42 -32.88
CA SER A 29 -11.77 -18.33 -31.79
C SER A 29 -10.35 -18.16 -31.23
N MET A 30 -9.37 -17.71 -32.04
CA MET A 30 -8.00 -17.48 -31.57
C MET A 30 -7.78 -16.13 -30.88
N SER A 31 -8.67 -15.15 -31.08
CA SER A 31 -8.56 -13.81 -30.47
C SER A 31 -9.34 -13.67 -29.16
N LEU A 32 -10.37 -14.49 -28.94
CA LEU A 32 -11.16 -14.50 -27.71
C LEU A 32 -10.35 -14.76 -26.42
N PRO A 33 -9.40 -15.72 -26.37
CA PRO A 33 -8.65 -15.99 -25.15
C PRO A 33 -7.76 -14.81 -24.74
N LEU A 34 -7.25 -14.05 -25.73
CA LEU A 34 -6.36 -12.91 -25.49
C LEU A 34 -7.13 -11.68 -25.02
N ALA A 35 -8.31 -11.42 -25.60
CA ALA A 35 -9.17 -10.32 -25.17
C ALA A 35 -9.71 -10.54 -23.74
N ALA A 36 -10.16 -11.75 -23.41
CA ALA A 36 -10.64 -12.08 -22.06
C ALA A 36 -9.52 -11.98 -21.00
N ARG A 37 -8.28 -12.34 -21.35
CA ARG A 37 -7.12 -12.21 -20.45
C ARG A 37 -6.66 -10.77 -20.24
N ALA A 38 -6.80 -9.92 -21.24
CA ALA A 38 -6.47 -8.50 -21.12
C ALA A 38 -7.47 -7.76 -20.22
N ASP A 39 -8.75 -8.07 -20.36
CA ASP A 39 -9.84 -7.54 -19.52
C ASP A 39 -9.61 -7.94 -18.05
N GLU A 40 -9.32 -9.22 -17.79
CA GLU A 40 -9.04 -9.71 -16.44
C GLU A 40 -7.77 -9.11 -15.81
N ALA A 41 -6.73 -8.85 -16.60
CA ALA A 41 -5.52 -8.19 -16.10
C ALA A 41 -5.79 -6.73 -15.73
N SER A 42 -6.54 -6.00 -16.54
CA SER A 42 -6.98 -4.62 -16.28
C SER A 42 -7.86 -4.54 -15.02
N ASP A 43 -8.81 -5.47 -14.89
CA ASP A 43 -9.70 -5.56 -13.73
C ASP A 43 -8.93 -5.82 -12.43
N ARG A 44 -7.89 -6.67 -12.48
CA ARG A 44 -7.03 -6.90 -11.31
C ARG A 44 -6.26 -5.66 -10.91
N VAL A 45 -5.71 -4.91 -11.85
CA VAL A 45 -5.03 -3.64 -11.54
C VAL A 45 -6.00 -2.64 -10.94
N THR A 46 -7.22 -2.57 -11.47
CA THR A 46 -8.27 -1.67 -10.96
C THR A 46 -8.68 -2.05 -9.53
N ALA A 47 -8.96 -3.33 -9.28
CA ALA A 47 -9.31 -3.82 -7.94
C ALA A 47 -8.16 -3.61 -6.93
N ALA A 48 -6.92 -3.90 -7.32
CA ALA A 48 -5.75 -3.63 -6.50
C ALA A 48 -5.55 -2.14 -6.21
N THR A 49 -5.84 -1.26 -7.17
CA THR A 49 -5.79 0.20 -7.00
C THR A 49 -6.81 0.69 -5.98
N ALA A 50 -8.04 0.19 -6.04
CA ALA A 50 -9.07 0.50 -5.05
C ALA A 50 -8.63 0.07 -3.64
N LEU A 51 -8.10 -1.15 -3.51
CA LEU A 51 -7.64 -1.71 -2.25
C LEU A 51 -6.47 -0.91 -1.64
N VAL A 52 -5.45 -0.55 -2.45
CA VAL A 52 -4.29 0.24 -1.99
C VAL A 52 -4.73 1.61 -1.48
N ASN A 53 -5.64 2.28 -2.20
CA ASN A 53 -6.17 3.59 -1.78
C ASN A 53 -6.94 3.51 -0.45
N LYS A 54 -7.68 2.42 -0.24
CA LYS A 54 -8.51 2.21 0.97
C LYS A 54 -7.69 1.94 2.23
N THR A 55 -6.51 1.33 2.09
CA THR A 55 -5.79 0.69 3.20
C THR A 55 -4.49 1.38 3.58
N LEU A 56 -3.58 1.55 2.62
CA LEU A 56 -2.23 2.02 2.88
C LEU A 56 -2.16 3.54 2.84
N ILE A 57 -2.82 4.12 1.85
CA ILE A 57 -2.76 5.56 1.61
C ILE A 57 -3.43 6.35 2.73
N LYS A 58 -4.62 5.93 3.18
CA LYS A 58 -5.37 6.68 4.20
C LYS A 58 -4.59 6.80 5.52
N ASN A 59 -3.94 5.71 5.94
CA ASN A 59 -3.12 5.70 7.14
C ASN A 59 -1.84 6.53 6.97
N LEU A 60 -1.18 6.42 5.81
CA LEU A 60 0.02 7.20 5.52
C LEU A 60 -0.27 8.70 5.44
N GLN A 61 -1.37 9.10 4.80
CA GLN A 61 -1.80 10.50 4.72
C GLN A 61 -2.11 11.08 6.10
N THR A 62 -2.79 10.30 6.96
CA THR A 62 -3.04 10.72 8.35
C THR A 62 -1.74 10.95 9.11
N GLY A 63 -0.79 10.00 9.02
CA GLY A 63 0.52 10.13 9.65
C GLY A 63 1.34 11.30 9.11
N PHE A 64 1.32 11.49 7.79
CA PHE A 64 1.98 12.60 7.11
C PHE A 64 1.44 13.95 7.60
N ASN A 65 0.12 14.14 7.64
CA ASN A 65 -0.48 15.40 8.10
C ASN A 65 -0.11 15.73 9.55
N VAL A 66 -0.11 14.72 10.44
CA VAL A 66 0.31 14.91 11.84
C VAL A 66 1.78 15.31 11.94
N ALA A 67 2.65 14.67 11.15
CA ALA A 67 4.08 14.99 11.11
C ALA A 67 4.33 16.37 10.50
N LEU A 68 3.60 16.72 9.44
CA LEU A 68 3.67 18.00 8.76
C LEU A 68 3.30 19.14 9.72
N GLU A 69 2.16 19.04 10.40
CA GLU A 69 1.72 20.08 11.34
C GLU A 69 2.71 20.24 12.52
N LYS A 70 3.24 19.15 13.06
CA LYS A 70 4.31 19.23 14.07
C LYS A 70 5.59 19.90 13.56
N THR A 71 5.90 19.70 12.29
CA THR A 71 7.10 20.26 11.64
C THR A 71 6.95 21.75 11.41
N VAL A 72 5.78 22.20 10.95
CA VAL A 72 5.55 23.63 10.62
C VAL A 72 5.11 24.47 11.81
N ALA A 73 4.60 23.88 12.89
CA ALA A 73 4.17 24.58 14.11
C ALA A 73 5.19 25.59 14.70
N PRO A 74 6.50 25.33 14.74
CA PRO A 74 7.48 26.31 15.26
C PRO A 74 7.91 27.37 14.21
N MET A 75 7.42 27.30 12.97
CA MET A 75 7.83 28.19 11.88
C MET A 75 6.97 29.47 11.83
N PRO A 76 7.49 30.59 11.29
CA PRO A 76 6.67 31.74 10.93
C PRO A 76 5.61 31.36 9.88
N GLU A 77 4.39 31.93 9.96
CA GLU A 77 3.24 31.48 9.15
C GLU A 77 3.50 31.49 7.64
N SER A 78 4.14 32.54 7.12
CA SER A 78 4.47 32.63 5.69
C SER A 78 5.42 31.53 5.21
N ARG A 79 6.30 31.03 6.09
CA ARG A 79 7.17 29.88 5.82
C ARG A 79 6.43 28.56 6.02
N ALA A 80 5.58 28.47 7.05
CA ALA A 80 4.75 27.31 7.33
C ALA A 80 3.83 27.00 6.15
N GLU A 81 3.15 28.00 5.58
CA GLU A 81 2.27 27.84 4.40
C GLU A 81 3.03 27.34 3.17
N ALA A 82 4.20 27.92 2.88
CA ALA A 82 5.04 27.49 1.75
C ALA A 82 5.48 26.02 1.91
N VAL A 83 5.93 25.63 3.12
CA VAL A 83 6.35 24.26 3.42
C VAL A 83 5.18 23.28 3.39
N ARG A 84 4.00 23.66 3.93
CA ARG A 84 2.78 22.84 3.83
C ARG A 84 2.45 22.54 2.37
N LYS A 85 2.48 23.57 1.52
CA LYS A 85 2.19 23.42 0.09
C LYS A 85 3.18 22.49 -0.60
N GLU A 86 4.48 22.77 -0.46
CA GLU A 86 5.54 21.96 -1.11
C GLU A 86 5.49 20.50 -0.69
N LEU A 87 5.38 20.23 0.61
CA LEU A 87 5.37 18.86 1.13
C LEU A 87 4.08 18.12 0.79
N THR A 88 2.94 18.82 0.72
CA THR A 88 1.67 18.21 0.27
C THR A 88 1.75 17.86 -1.21
N ASP A 89 2.30 18.75 -2.05
CA ASP A 89 2.47 18.52 -3.48
C ASP A 89 3.41 17.31 -3.73
N GLU A 90 4.53 17.21 -3.00
CA GLU A 90 5.43 16.05 -3.10
C GLU A 90 4.81 14.78 -2.51
N PHE A 91 4.04 14.88 -1.42
CA PHE A 91 3.31 13.74 -0.87
C PHE A 91 2.35 13.14 -1.90
N GLU A 92 1.56 13.96 -2.60
CA GLU A 92 0.63 13.46 -3.62
C GLU A 92 1.36 12.82 -4.81
N LYS A 93 2.52 13.36 -5.19
CA LYS A 93 3.38 12.73 -6.22
C LYS A 93 3.90 11.36 -5.78
N GLN A 94 4.46 11.27 -4.57
CA GLN A 94 4.96 10.00 -4.03
C GLN A 94 3.84 8.99 -3.80
N ARG A 95 2.68 9.47 -3.37
CA ARG A 95 1.45 8.68 -3.25
C ARG A 95 1.07 8.06 -4.60
N GLY A 96 1.10 8.83 -5.68
CA GLY A 96 0.82 8.32 -7.04
C GLY A 96 1.76 7.19 -7.45
N ILE A 97 3.07 7.39 -7.26
CA ILE A 97 4.10 6.37 -7.55
C ILE A 97 3.87 5.10 -6.73
N MET A 98 3.57 5.25 -5.44
CA MET A 98 3.33 4.13 -4.56
C MET A 98 2.04 3.38 -4.92
N ILE A 99 0.95 4.08 -5.26
CA ILE A 99 -0.28 3.44 -5.75
C ILE A 99 0.05 2.61 -6.99
N GLU A 100 0.71 3.20 -7.99
CA GLU A 100 1.02 2.50 -9.23
C GLU A 100 1.87 1.23 -8.98
N GLY A 101 2.93 1.35 -8.18
CA GLY A 101 3.83 0.24 -7.88
C GLY A 101 3.13 -0.89 -7.12
N LEU A 102 2.41 -0.56 -6.04
CA LEU A 102 1.74 -1.54 -5.21
C LEU A 102 0.56 -2.21 -5.92
N SER A 103 -0.20 -1.45 -6.71
CA SER A 103 -1.32 -2.01 -7.47
C SER A 103 -0.86 -3.01 -8.53
N LYS A 104 0.27 -2.74 -9.19
CA LYS A 104 0.89 -3.71 -10.11
C LYS A 104 1.35 -4.97 -9.37
N GLU A 105 2.03 -4.81 -8.23
CA GLU A 105 2.51 -5.94 -7.43
C GLU A 105 1.36 -6.84 -6.96
N TYR A 106 0.28 -6.24 -6.45
CA TYR A 106 -0.89 -7.00 -6.00
C TYR A 106 -1.66 -7.63 -7.16
N ALA A 107 -1.85 -6.93 -8.29
CA ALA A 107 -2.50 -7.50 -9.46
C ALA A 107 -1.75 -8.70 -10.04
N GLN A 108 -0.42 -8.76 -9.87
CA GLN A 108 0.40 -9.90 -10.27
C GLN A 108 0.29 -11.09 -9.31
N LYS A 109 0.20 -10.84 -8.00
CA LYS A 109 0.20 -11.90 -6.97
C LYS A 109 -1.18 -12.46 -6.64
N PHE A 110 -2.22 -11.66 -6.79
CA PHE A 110 -3.59 -12.05 -6.45
C PHE A 110 -4.45 -12.22 -7.70
N THR A 111 -5.39 -13.15 -7.61
CA THR A 111 -6.50 -13.28 -8.55
C THR A 111 -7.53 -12.17 -8.32
N LEU A 112 -8.38 -11.92 -9.32
CA LEU A 112 -9.44 -10.92 -9.18
C LEU A 112 -10.42 -11.26 -8.05
N ALA A 113 -10.72 -12.54 -7.84
CA ALA A 113 -11.61 -12.99 -6.77
C ALA A 113 -11.00 -12.72 -5.39
N GLU A 114 -9.71 -12.98 -5.20
CA GLU A 114 -9.01 -12.68 -3.95
C GLU A 114 -8.97 -11.17 -3.67
N LEU A 115 -8.69 -10.35 -4.69
CA LEU A 115 -8.69 -8.88 -4.54
C LEU A 115 -10.08 -8.36 -4.15
N LYS A 116 -11.15 -8.89 -4.75
CA LYS A 116 -12.53 -8.54 -4.40
C LYS A 116 -12.86 -8.97 -2.97
N HIS A 117 -12.47 -10.17 -2.58
CA HIS A 117 -12.69 -10.65 -1.21
C HIS A 117 -11.93 -9.81 -0.17
N LEU A 118 -10.71 -9.37 -0.48
CA LEU A 118 -10.00 -8.43 0.38
C LEU A 118 -10.76 -7.10 0.50
N ASP A 119 -11.28 -6.56 -0.60
CA ASP A 119 -12.06 -5.31 -0.55
C ASP A 119 -13.32 -5.43 0.33
N GLU A 120 -13.99 -6.58 0.31
CA GLU A 120 -15.12 -6.90 1.19
C GLU A 120 -14.73 -6.84 2.67
N ILE A 121 -13.58 -7.44 3.05
CA ILE A 121 -13.06 -7.37 4.43
C ILE A 121 -12.85 -5.91 4.84
N TYR A 122 -12.24 -5.10 3.96
CA TYR A 122 -12.03 -3.67 4.24
C TYR A 122 -13.31 -2.83 4.18
N ALA A 123 -14.41 -3.35 3.66
CA ALA A 123 -15.74 -2.74 3.72
C ALA A 123 -16.55 -3.19 4.94
N ASP A 124 -16.18 -4.30 5.58
CA ASP A 124 -16.93 -4.89 6.67
C ASP A 124 -17.01 -3.92 7.88
N PRO A 125 -18.22 -3.61 8.39
CA PRO A 125 -18.39 -2.69 9.51
C PRO A 125 -17.70 -3.13 10.80
N THR A 126 -17.61 -4.44 11.06
CA THR A 126 -16.95 -4.98 12.25
C THR A 126 -15.44 -4.76 12.13
N TYR A 127 -14.88 -5.03 10.97
CA TYR A 127 -13.47 -4.79 10.69
C TYR A 127 -13.14 -3.29 10.70
N LEU A 128 -13.99 -2.43 10.14
CA LEU A 128 -13.83 -0.97 10.21
C LEU A 128 -13.86 -0.46 11.65
N LYS A 129 -14.77 -0.99 12.49
CA LYS A 129 -14.82 -0.68 13.92
C LYS A 129 -13.54 -1.11 14.62
N PHE A 130 -13.05 -2.32 14.34
CA PHE A 130 -11.78 -2.81 14.87
C PHE A 130 -10.61 -1.88 14.46
N GLN A 131 -10.48 -1.54 13.18
CA GLN A 131 -9.43 -0.64 12.71
C GLN A 131 -9.51 0.75 13.38
N THR A 132 -10.71 1.31 13.49
CA THR A 132 -10.93 2.62 14.12
C THR A 132 -10.50 2.61 15.59
N MET A 133 -10.87 1.56 16.34
CA MET A 133 -10.44 1.42 17.73
C MET A 133 -8.91 1.30 17.88
N ASN A 134 -8.23 0.64 16.93
CA ASN A 134 -6.77 0.50 16.97
C ASN A 134 -6.02 1.76 16.50
N ALA A 135 -6.65 2.60 15.67
CA ALA A 135 -6.07 3.84 15.18
C ALA A 135 -6.32 5.05 16.10
N ASP A 136 -7.32 4.97 16.99
CA ASP A 136 -7.65 6.05 17.92
C ASP A 136 -6.58 6.17 19.02
N PRO A 137 -5.84 7.30 19.11
CA PRO A 137 -4.83 7.50 20.14
C PRO A 137 -5.42 7.55 21.56
N ASN A 138 -6.72 7.80 21.69
CA ASN A 138 -7.43 7.85 22.98
C ASN A 138 -8.09 6.51 23.34
N SER A 139 -7.95 5.48 22.52
CA SER A 139 -8.57 4.19 22.79
C SER A 139 -7.90 3.46 23.96
N ALA A 140 -8.68 2.62 24.63
CA ALA A 140 -8.14 1.71 25.64
C ALA A 140 -7.04 0.78 25.06
N VAL A 141 -7.14 0.41 23.77
CA VAL A 141 -6.13 -0.42 23.09
C VAL A 141 -4.79 0.32 23.02
N THR A 142 -4.81 1.59 22.63
CA THR A 142 -3.61 2.44 22.58
C THR A 142 -3.02 2.61 23.99
N ALA A 143 -3.85 2.91 24.99
CA ALA A 143 -3.40 3.07 26.38
C ALA A 143 -2.76 1.78 26.94
N ILE A 144 -3.39 0.62 26.71
CA ILE A 144 -2.84 -0.68 27.12
C ILE A 144 -1.49 -0.94 26.43
N SER A 145 -1.39 -0.62 25.13
CA SER A 145 -0.17 -0.82 24.35
C SER A 145 0.97 0.07 24.84
N GLN A 146 0.70 1.36 25.08
CA GLN A 146 1.70 2.31 25.61
C GLN A 146 2.18 1.94 27.01
N ASN A 147 1.28 1.51 27.90
CA ASN A 147 1.64 1.06 29.24
C ASN A 147 2.56 -0.17 29.20
N SER A 148 2.26 -1.13 28.32
CA SER A 148 3.07 -2.32 28.10
C SER A 148 4.48 -1.96 27.57
N VAL A 149 4.56 -1.11 26.55
CA VAL A 149 5.84 -0.65 25.98
C VAL A 149 6.66 0.13 27.01
N THR A 150 6.02 1.03 27.77
CA THR A 150 6.69 1.79 28.84
C THR A 150 7.28 0.86 29.90
N LYS A 151 6.54 -0.19 30.30
CA LYS A 151 7.06 -1.19 31.24
C LYS A 151 8.28 -1.92 30.66
N LEU A 152 8.25 -2.32 29.39
CA LEU A 152 9.39 -2.95 28.71
C LEU A 152 10.60 -2.02 28.66
N LEU A 153 10.41 -0.75 28.30
CA LEU A 153 11.48 0.25 28.26
C LEU A 153 12.08 0.51 29.65
N ASN A 154 11.25 0.55 30.69
CA ASN A 154 11.74 0.69 32.07
C ASN A 154 12.55 -0.54 32.50
N MET A 155 12.14 -1.76 32.14
CA MET A 155 12.92 -2.97 32.43
C MET A 155 14.24 -2.98 31.67
N LEU A 156 14.26 -2.56 30.39
CA LEU A 156 15.49 -2.38 29.61
C LEU A 156 16.41 -1.34 30.25
N ALA A 157 15.88 -0.20 30.69
CA ALA A 157 16.65 0.83 31.37
C ALA A 157 17.23 0.34 32.70
N VAL A 158 16.46 -0.41 33.51
CA VAL A 158 16.94 -1.01 34.75
C VAL A 158 18.02 -2.07 34.48
N ALA A 159 17.84 -2.94 33.49
CA ALA A 159 18.85 -3.92 33.10
C ALA A 159 20.15 -3.23 32.64
N ALA A 160 20.04 -2.21 31.77
CA ALA A 160 21.18 -1.41 31.32
C ALA A 160 21.87 -0.66 32.47
N ALA A 161 21.12 -0.17 33.46
CA ALA A 161 21.68 0.45 34.66
C ALA A 161 22.35 -0.56 35.60
N THR A 162 21.85 -1.80 35.64
CA THR A 162 22.44 -2.89 36.45
C THR A 162 23.77 -3.36 35.85
N ASP A 163 23.90 -3.41 34.52
CA ASP A 163 25.18 -3.68 33.84
C ASP A 163 26.21 -2.55 33.99
N ASN A 164 25.75 -1.31 34.25
CA ASN A 164 26.61 -0.15 34.52
C ASN A 164 26.81 0.13 36.02
N ALA A 165 26.28 -0.71 36.92
CA ALA A 165 26.50 -0.54 38.34
C ALA A 165 27.99 -0.82 38.69
N PRO A 166 28.68 0.07 39.43
CA PRO A 166 30.03 -0.22 39.91
C PRO A 166 29.99 -1.51 40.73
N LYS A 167 30.79 -2.51 40.36
CA LYS A 167 30.94 -3.72 41.18
C LYS A 167 31.30 -3.29 42.61
N THR A 168 30.41 -3.59 43.56
CA THR A 168 30.64 -3.39 44.99
C THR A 168 31.92 -4.13 45.38
N GLY A 169 33.00 -3.38 45.59
CA GLY A 169 34.34 -3.91 45.84
C GLY A 169 35.49 -3.11 45.22
N ALA A 170 35.23 -2.14 44.34
CA ALA A 170 36.28 -1.22 43.92
C ALA A 170 36.69 -0.29 45.09
N PRO A 171 37.99 -0.22 45.45
CA PRO A 171 38.47 0.62 46.56
C PRO A 171 38.14 2.10 46.29
N PRO A 172 37.87 2.90 47.35
CA PRO A 172 37.42 4.28 47.19
C PRO A 172 38.46 5.10 46.41
N VAL A 173 37.99 5.76 45.34
CA VAL A 173 38.78 6.74 44.60
C VAL A 173 39.04 7.93 45.54
N PRO A 174 40.30 8.39 45.69
CA PRO A 174 40.60 9.51 46.58
C PRO A 174 39.92 10.79 46.06
N PRO A 175 39.46 11.67 46.97
CA PRO A 175 38.78 12.90 46.59
C PRO A 175 39.70 13.78 45.72
N PRO A 176 39.16 14.47 44.70
CA PRO A 176 39.94 15.36 43.86
C PRO A 176 40.51 16.51 44.70
N ALA A 177 41.79 16.82 44.46
CA ALA A 177 42.50 17.90 45.14
C ALA A 177 41.82 19.25 44.91
N ALA A 178 41.70 20.04 45.98
CA ALA A 178 41.09 21.37 45.93
C ALA A 178 41.84 22.29 44.94
N PRO A 179 41.12 23.11 44.15
CA PRO A 179 41.76 24.07 43.26
C PRO A 179 42.53 25.12 44.07
N PRO A 180 43.68 25.59 43.56
CA PRO A 180 44.51 26.57 44.27
C PRO A 180 43.76 27.90 44.46
N ALA A 181 43.94 28.48 45.64
CA ALA A 181 43.29 29.72 46.03
C ALA A 181 43.68 30.89 45.10
N PRO A 182 42.76 31.82 44.79
CA PRO A 182 43.09 33.00 44.00
C PRO A 182 44.15 33.85 44.69
N ALA A 183 45.12 34.33 43.91
CA ALA A 183 46.18 35.21 44.41
C ALA A 183 45.59 36.55 44.91
N PRO A 184 46.13 37.14 46.00
CA PRO A 184 45.65 38.41 46.52
C PRO A 184 45.99 39.58 45.58
N LYS A 185 44.96 40.41 45.35
CA LYS A 185 44.88 41.74 44.70
C LYS A 185 46.09 42.30 43.95
#